data_AF-A0A812L9Y4-F1
#
_entry.id   AF-A0A812L9Y4-F1
#
_cell.length_a   1.000
_cell.length_b   1.000
_cell.length_c   1.000
_cell.angle_alpha   90.00
_cell.angle_beta   90.00
_cell.angle_gamma   90.00
#
_symmetry.space_group_name_H-M   'P 1'
#
loop_
_entity.id
_entity.type
_entity.pdbx_description
1 polymer ?
#
loop_
_entity_poly.entity_id
_entity_poly.type
_entity_poly.pdbx_seq_one_letter_code
_entity_poly.pdbx_strand_id
1 'polypeptide(L)'
;MDHLICFLPGALALDVFHHAARRFNGTAVQPHQLDRDRAMELTLAHKLMQSCVQMYFRTVTDLAPEITRFNGHGLEDDHGSMHNILRPETVESLFVLWRTTKLQVYRNWGQRILSAFYRLKTSYGFASLHNVNQPSSKRDDMPSFFLAETLKYLFLLFSSDAVLPLDRFVLSTEAHPVPMMKAMSSLGVEWPCPATGVHQPLGQHCPSRY
;
A
#
# COMPACT_ATOMS: atom_id res chain seq x y z
N MET A 1 2.44 12.46 12.81
CA MET A 1 2.35 11.75 11.53
C MET A 1 1.89 10.37 11.85
N ASP A 2 0.61 10.12 11.60
CA ASP A 2 -0.02 8.85 11.88
C ASP A 2 0.51 7.83 10.88
N HIS A 3 0.71 6.58 11.30
CA HIS A 3 1.15 5.50 10.40
C HIS A 3 0.22 5.37 9.19
N LEU A 4 -1.07 5.70 9.37
CA LEU A 4 -2.06 5.77 8.30
C LEU A 4 -1.56 6.54 7.08
N ILE A 5 -0.87 7.67 7.22
CA ILE A 5 -0.45 8.47 6.06
C ILE A 5 0.57 7.75 5.17
N CYS A 6 1.16 6.64 5.64
CA CYS A 6 2.09 5.84 4.87
C CYS A 6 1.45 5.09 3.69
N PHE A 7 0.15 5.24 3.42
CA PHE A 7 -0.49 4.83 2.16
C PHE A 7 -0.13 5.77 0.99
N LEU A 8 0.16 7.04 1.31
CA LEU A 8 0.35 8.11 0.32
C LEU A 8 1.51 7.85 -0.67
N PRO A 9 2.69 7.32 -0.27
CA PRO A 9 3.74 6.95 -1.23
C PRO A 9 3.23 5.98 -2.31
N GLY A 10 2.43 4.98 -1.92
CA GLY A 10 1.81 4.02 -2.82
C GLY A 10 0.81 4.69 -3.74
N ALA A 11 -0.07 5.56 -3.22
CA ALA A 11 -1.03 6.30 -4.03
C ALA A 11 -0.35 7.16 -5.11
N LEU A 12 0.71 7.89 -4.75
CA LEU A 12 1.51 8.68 -5.71
C LEU A 12 2.17 7.79 -6.76
N ALA A 13 2.77 6.66 -6.34
CA ALA A 13 3.41 5.72 -7.26
C ALA A 13 2.42 4.99 -8.17
N LEU A 14 1.16 4.82 -7.74
CA LEU A 14 0.09 4.21 -8.52
C LEU A 14 -0.36 5.11 -9.66
N ASP A 15 -0.43 6.43 -9.43
CA ASP A 15 -0.74 7.41 -10.48
C ASP A 15 0.33 7.39 -11.58
N VAL A 16 1.60 7.41 -11.17
CA VAL A 16 2.76 7.24 -12.08
C VAL A 16 2.66 5.93 -12.86
N PHE A 17 2.32 4.82 -12.20
CA PHE A 17 2.15 3.52 -12.85
C PHE A 17 1.07 3.56 -13.92
N HIS A 18 -0.13 4.08 -13.61
CA HIS A 18 -1.22 4.12 -14.57
C HIS A 18 -0.96 5.07 -15.75
N HIS A 19 -0.27 6.18 -15.51
CA HIS A 19 0.18 7.06 -16.58
C HIS A 19 1.13 6.34 -17.55
N ALA A 20 2.13 5.62 -17.00
CA ALA A 20 3.09 4.87 -17.80
C ALA A 20 2.50 3.63 -18.47
N ALA A 21 1.61 2.89 -17.79
CA ALA A 21 0.98 1.68 -18.34
C ALA A 21 0.17 1.97 -19.60
N ARG A 22 -0.48 3.15 -19.67
CA ARG A 22 -1.18 3.62 -20.88
C ARG A 22 -0.24 3.86 -22.07
N ARG A 23 1.06 4.06 -21.82
CA ARG A 23 2.06 4.43 -22.83
C ARG A 23 3.05 3.31 -23.16
N PHE A 24 3.28 2.39 -22.22
CA PHE A 24 4.33 1.36 -22.30
C PHE A 24 3.83 -0.07 -22.01
N ASN A 25 2.53 -0.33 -22.19
CA ASN A 25 1.94 -1.68 -22.10
C ASN A 25 2.22 -2.42 -20.77
N GLY A 26 2.15 -1.70 -19.65
CA GLY A 26 2.25 -2.27 -18.31
C GLY A 26 3.66 -2.65 -17.82
N THR A 27 4.73 -2.20 -18.49
CA THR A 27 6.10 -2.43 -18.00
C THR A 27 6.51 -1.47 -16.87
N ALA A 28 7.47 -1.90 -16.05
CA ALA A 28 8.11 -1.06 -15.05
C ALA A 28 8.65 0.25 -15.66
N VAL A 29 8.50 1.34 -14.92
CA VAL A 29 8.79 2.68 -15.41
C VAL A 29 10.23 3.05 -15.12
N GLN A 30 10.98 3.42 -16.16
CA GLN A 30 12.30 4.01 -16.00
C GLN A 30 12.21 5.54 -15.90
N PRO A 31 13.04 6.21 -15.07
CA PRO A 31 12.96 7.66 -14.88
C PRO A 31 13.04 8.50 -16.16
N HIS A 32 13.79 8.05 -17.17
CA HIS A 32 13.94 8.76 -18.45
C HIS A 32 12.67 8.72 -19.33
N GLN A 33 11.71 7.86 -19.01
CA GLN A 33 10.45 7.71 -19.73
C GLN A 33 9.35 8.62 -19.18
N LEU A 34 9.59 9.25 -18.02
CA LEU A 34 8.65 10.11 -17.34
C LEU A 34 8.84 11.57 -17.75
N ASP A 35 7.73 12.28 -17.89
CA ASP A 35 7.77 13.73 -17.88
C ASP A 35 8.23 14.25 -16.51
N ARG A 36 8.54 15.54 -16.45
CA ARG A 36 9.07 16.20 -15.26
C ARG A 36 8.15 16.04 -14.05
N ASP A 37 6.84 16.15 -14.24
CA ASP A 37 5.89 16.17 -13.14
C ASP A 37 5.75 14.77 -12.53
N ARG A 38 5.67 13.73 -13.37
CA ARG A 38 5.65 12.32 -12.91
C ARG A 38 6.96 11.90 -12.27
N ALA A 39 8.09 12.39 -12.77
CA ALA A 39 9.39 12.14 -12.15
C ALA A 39 9.50 12.79 -10.77
N MET A 40 8.97 14.02 -10.61
CA MET A 40 8.90 14.70 -9.32
C MET A 40 7.97 13.99 -8.33
N GLU A 41 6.82 13.51 -8.80
CA GLU A 41 5.88 12.74 -7.98
C GLU A 41 6.48 11.41 -7.50
N LEU A 42 7.13 10.65 -8.39
CA LEU A 42 7.81 9.41 -8.00
C LEU A 42 8.96 9.67 -7.02
N THR A 43 9.65 10.80 -7.18
CA THR A 43 10.68 11.25 -6.23
C THR A 43 10.08 11.57 -4.86
N LEU A 44 8.93 12.27 -4.82
CA LEU A 44 8.21 12.54 -3.59
C LEU A 44 7.75 11.24 -2.92
N ALA A 45 7.18 10.32 -3.69
CA ALA A 45 6.78 8.99 -3.22
C ALA A 45 7.96 8.25 -2.57
N HIS A 46 9.13 8.23 -3.22
CA HIS A 46 10.32 7.60 -2.66
C HIS A 46 10.75 8.25 -1.33
N LYS A 47 10.78 9.58 -1.26
CA LYS A 47 11.16 10.31 -0.04
C LYS A 47 10.18 10.09 1.11
N LEU A 48 8.88 10.08 0.83
CA LEU A 48 7.86 9.76 1.83
C LEU A 48 7.98 8.31 2.29
N MET A 49 8.24 7.38 1.37
CA MET A 49 8.49 5.97 1.71
C MET A 49 9.72 5.83 2.61
N GLN A 50 10.80 6.58 2.35
CA GLN A 50 11.96 6.62 3.23
C GLN A 50 11.59 7.04 4.66
N SER A 51 10.78 8.09 4.81
CA SER A 51 10.28 8.49 6.15
C SER A 51 9.46 7.37 6.80
N CYS A 52 8.55 6.73 6.06
CA CYS A 52 7.73 5.63 6.57
C CYS A 52 8.56 4.41 7.01
N VAL A 53 9.57 3.98 6.25
CA VAL A 53 10.42 2.87 6.70
C VAL A 53 11.34 3.26 7.86
N GLN A 54 11.72 4.54 7.99
CA GLN A 54 12.45 5.02 9.17
C GLN A 54 11.61 4.99 10.44
N MET A 55 10.28 5.11 10.35
CA MET A 55 9.39 4.88 11.50
C MET A 55 9.51 3.44 12.03
N TYR A 56 9.76 2.46 11.16
CA TYR A 56 9.98 1.06 11.55
C TYR A 56 11.38 0.84 12.13
N PHE A 57 12.41 1.23 11.37
CA PHE A 57 13.79 0.76 11.61
C PHE A 57 14.52 1.45 12.76
N ARG A 58 13.85 2.42 13.41
CA ARG A 58 14.37 3.09 14.60
C ARG A 58 13.91 2.47 15.92
N THR A 59 12.91 1.58 15.88
CA THR A 59 12.34 0.97 17.09
C THR A 59 13.03 -0.35 17.39
N VAL A 60 12.93 -0.82 18.63
CA VAL A 60 13.56 -2.09 19.05
C VAL A 60 13.00 -3.28 18.26
N THR A 61 11.74 -3.23 17.87
CA THR A 61 11.06 -4.34 17.19
C THR A 61 11.15 -4.31 15.68
N ASP A 62 11.72 -3.26 15.08
CA ASP A 62 11.59 -2.94 13.65
C ASP A 62 10.12 -2.78 13.21
N LEU A 63 9.24 -2.29 14.10
CA LEU A 63 7.84 -2.00 13.80
C LEU A 63 7.55 -0.53 14.11
N ALA A 64 6.80 0.13 13.24
CA ALA A 64 6.42 1.52 13.47
C ALA A 64 5.39 1.64 14.60
N PRO A 65 5.48 2.70 15.43
CA PRO A 65 4.39 3.08 16.33
C PRO A 65 3.22 3.68 15.53
N GLU A 66 2.09 3.88 16.20
CA GLU A 66 0.89 4.47 15.61
C GLU A 66 1.12 5.91 15.14
N ILE A 67 1.87 6.71 15.92
CA ILE A 67 2.18 8.10 15.59
C ILE A 67 3.67 8.37 15.82
N THR A 68 4.32 9.00 14.84
CA THR A 68 5.63 9.64 15.00
C THR A 68 5.54 11.13 14.76
N ARG A 69 6.35 11.92 15.46
CA ARG A 69 6.45 13.38 15.27
C ARG A 69 7.68 13.72 14.43
N PHE A 70 7.70 14.94 13.91
CA PHE A 70 8.90 15.53 13.34
C PHE A 70 9.27 16.72 14.20
N ASN A 71 10.53 16.76 14.62
CA ASN A 71 11.15 17.98 15.10
C ASN A 71 12.11 18.49 14.00
N GLY A 72 12.60 19.73 14.11
CA GLY A 72 13.54 20.30 13.12
C GLY A 72 14.84 19.51 12.92
N HIS A 73 15.06 18.44 13.70
CA HIS A 73 16.22 17.55 13.65
C HIS A 73 15.88 16.14 13.13
N GLY A 74 14.62 15.83 12.83
CA GLY A 74 14.19 14.55 12.26
C GLY A 74 12.94 13.95 12.91
N LEU A 75 12.81 12.63 12.81
CA LEU A 75 11.71 11.89 13.42
C LEU A 75 11.90 11.82 14.95
N GLU A 76 10.80 11.92 15.68
CA GLU A 76 10.72 11.78 17.13
C GLU A 76 9.54 10.87 17.49
N ASP A 77 9.72 10.06 18.53
CA ASP A 77 8.69 9.11 18.96
C ASP A 77 7.62 9.84 19.76
N ASP A 78 6.35 9.61 19.44
CA ASP A 78 5.24 10.10 20.26
C ASP A 78 5.00 9.12 21.40
N HIS A 79 5.55 9.38 22.58
CA HIS A 79 5.52 8.44 23.71
C HIS A 79 4.11 7.95 24.10
N GLY A 80 3.06 8.73 23.82
CA GLY A 80 1.65 8.34 24.03
C GLY A 80 1.08 7.36 22.99
N SER A 81 1.77 7.17 21.86
CA SER A 81 1.25 6.48 20.67
C SER A 81 2.18 5.37 20.19
N MET A 82 2.95 4.77 21.10
CA MET A 82 3.98 3.77 20.77
C MET A 82 3.43 2.37 20.45
N HIS A 83 2.11 2.19 20.44
CA HIS A 83 1.49 0.91 20.13
C HIS A 83 1.60 0.60 18.62
N ASN A 84 1.59 -0.68 18.26
CA ASN A 84 1.50 -1.13 16.88
C ASN A 84 0.36 -2.13 16.77
N ILE A 85 -0.60 -1.86 15.90
CA ILE A 85 -1.78 -2.70 15.69
C ILE A 85 -1.74 -3.48 14.38
N LEU A 86 -0.54 -3.84 13.91
CA LEU A 86 -0.33 -4.66 12.72
C LEU A 86 -0.77 -4.02 11.40
N ARG A 87 -0.72 -2.69 11.32
CA ARG A 87 -1.22 -1.90 10.20
C ARG A 87 -0.50 -2.15 8.85
N PRO A 88 -1.19 -1.96 7.71
CA PRO A 88 -0.67 -2.31 6.39
C PRO A 88 0.02 -1.18 5.62
N GLU A 89 -0.19 0.10 5.94
CA GLU A 89 -0.05 1.18 4.95
C GLU A 89 1.39 1.33 4.42
N THR A 90 2.40 1.04 5.24
CA THR A 90 3.80 1.00 4.79
C THR A 90 4.04 -0.14 3.78
N VAL A 91 3.55 -1.36 4.05
CA VAL A 91 3.75 -2.51 3.14
C VAL A 91 2.87 -2.43 1.89
N GLU A 92 1.72 -1.76 1.96
CA GLU A 92 0.92 -1.34 0.81
C GLU A 92 1.76 -0.47 -0.13
N SER A 93 2.36 0.59 0.39
CA SER A 93 3.20 1.50 -0.39
C SER A 93 4.43 0.81 -0.97
N LEU A 94 5.09 -0.06 -0.20
CA LEU A 94 6.23 -0.86 -0.70
C LEU A 94 5.82 -1.75 -1.88
N PHE A 95 4.65 -2.39 -1.79
CA PHE A 95 4.10 -3.22 -2.87
C PHE A 95 3.92 -2.42 -4.15
N VAL A 96 3.26 -1.26 -4.09
CA VAL A 96 3.02 -0.43 -5.28
C VAL A 96 4.33 0.10 -5.84
N LEU A 97 5.21 0.66 -5.00
CA LEU A 97 6.50 1.19 -5.43
C LEU A 97 7.39 0.13 -6.09
N TRP A 98 7.40 -1.10 -5.56
CA TRP A 98 8.05 -2.24 -6.22
C TRP A 98 7.45 -2.50 -7.60
N ARG A 99 6.12 -2.50 -7.74
CA ARG A 99 5.47 -2.74 -9.04
C ARG A 99 5.71 -1.64 -10.05
N THR A 100 5.73 -0.39 -9.60
CA THR A 100 5.99 0.77 -10.46
C THR A 100 7.44 0.82 -10.95
N THR A 101 8.41 0.52 -10.09
CA THR A 101 9.83 0.86 -10.35
C THR A 101 10.78 -0.32 -10.45
N LYS A 102 10.42 -1.48 -9.88
CA LYS A 102 11.29 -2.66 -9.71
C LYS A 102 12.59 -2.40 -8.96
N LEU A 103 12.64 -1.35 -8.15
CA LEU A 103 13.79 -1.12 -7.28
C LEU A 103 13.79 -2.13 -6.13
N GLN A 104 14.84 -2.95 -6.07
CA GLN A 104 14.99 -4.04 -5.09
C GLN A 104 14.94 -3.57 -3.64
N VAL A 105 15.26 -2.30 -3.39
CA VAL A 105 15.20 -1.68 -2.06
C VAL A 105 13.85 -1.87 -1.38
N TYR A 106 12.73 -1.80 -2.12
CA TYR A 106 11.39 -1.94 -1.55
C TYR A 106 11.11 -3.36 -1.05
N ARG A 107 11.60 -4.38 -1.77
CA ARG A 107 11.55 -5.78 -1.33
C ARG A 107 12.45 -6.02 -0.13
N ASN A 108 13.64 -5.42 -0.11
CA ASN A 108 14.56 -5.54 1.02
C ASN A 108 13.96 -4.95 2.30
N TRP A 109 13.34 -3.77 2.21
CA TRP A 109 12.60 -3.18 3.33
C TRP A 109 11.40 -4.03 3.75
N GLY A 110 10.62 -4.54 2.79
CA GLY A 110 9.50 -5.43 3.08
C GLY A 110 9.93 -6.73 3.76
N GLN A 111 11.09 -7.28 3.42
CA GLN A 111 11.62 -8.50 4.04
C GLN A 111 11.99 -8.25 5.51
N ARG A 112 12.58 -7.09 5.83
CA ARG A 112 12.87 -6.69 7.22
C ARG A 112 11.58 -6.53 8.03
N ILE A 113 10.57 -5.88 7.45
CA ILE A 113 9.26 -5.70 8.10
C ILE A 113 8.53 -7.05 8.29
N LEU A 114 8.54 -7.93 7.29
CA LEU A 114 7.98 -9.29 7.42
C LEU A 114 8.67 -10.08 8.54
N SER A 115 10.00 -9.98 8.63
CA SER A 115 10.77 -10.60 9.72
C SER A 115 10.39 -10.02 11.09
N ALA A 116 10.05 -8.73 11.15
CA ALA A 116 9.55 -8.08 12.35
C ALA A 116 8.19 -8.62 12.78
N PHE A 117 7.23 -8.72 11.86
CA PHE A 117 5.92 -9.33 12.12
C PHE A 117 6.03 -10.80 12.54
N TYR A 118 6.95 -11.56 11.93
CA TYR A 118 7.16 -12.97 12.31
C TYR A 118 7.50 -13.16 13.79
N ARG A 119 8.17 -12.19 14.42
CA ARG A 119 8.48 -12.19 15.86
C ARG A 119 7.25 -11.95 16.76
N LEU A 120 6.12 -11.52 16.19
CA LEU A 120 4.86 -11.31 16.91
C LEU A 120 3.95 -12.54 16.91
N LYS A 121 4.40 -13.64 16.30
CA LYS A 121 3.67 -14.90 16.29
C LYS A 121 3.42 -15.43 17.71
N THR A 122 2.22 -15.94 17.94
CA THR A 122 1.78 -16.64 19.15
C THR A 122 1.46 -18.10 18.81
N SER A 123 0.91 -18.87 19.76
CA SER A 123 0.40 -20.22 19.50
C SER A 123 -0.79 -20.24 18.53
N TYR A 124 -1.57 -19.15 18.47
CA TYR A 124 -2.85 -19.10 17.77
C TYR A 124 -2.92 -18.07 16.63
N GLY A 125 -1.91 -17.23 16.45
CA GLY A 125 -1.92 -16.19 15.43
C GLY A 125 -0.77 -15.21 15.58
N PHE A 126 -1.07 -13.92 15.37
CA PHE A 126 -0.18 -12.79 15.59
C PHE A 126 -0.84 -11.83 16.56
N ALA A 127 -0.05 -11.00 17.24
CA ALA A 127 -0.56 -10.11 18.27
C ALA A 127 -0.04 -8.69 18.05
N SER A 128 -0.90 -7.69 18.23
CA SER A 128 -0.49 -6.29 18.32
C SER A 128 0.43 -6.04 19.53
N LEU A 129 1.11 -4.90 19.58
CA LEU A 129 1.95 -4.48 20.70
C LEU A 129 1.39 -3.26 21.40
N HIS A 130 1.50 -3.22 22.73
CA HIS A 130 1.25 -2.00 23.51
C HIS A 130 2.35 -0.95 23.29
N ASN A 131 3.59 -1.40 23.04
CA ASN A 131 4.73 -0.53 22.80
C ASN A 131 5.74 -1.25 21.89
N VAL A 132 6.09 -0.65 20.75
CA VAL A 132 7.08 -1.18 19.79
C VAL A 132 8.51 -1.27 20.34
N ASN A 133 8.78 -0.65 21.49
CA ASN A 133 10.04 -0.81 22.21
C ASN A 133 9.99 -1.89 23.30
N GLN A 134 8.87 -2.62 23.43
CA GLN A 134 8.66 -3.68 24.42
C GLN A 134 8.10 -4.97 23.75
N PRO A 135 8.94 -5.79 23.10
CA PRO A 135 8.50 -6.96 22.30
C PRO A 135 7.71 -8.04 23.07
N SER A 136 7.86 -8.10 24.39
CA SER A 136 7.11 -9.01 25.26
C SER A 136 5.70 -8.51 25.58
N SER A 137 5.42 -7.21 25.41
CA SER A 137 4.15 -6.57 25.76
C SER A 137 3.15 -6.66 24.60
N LYS A 138 2.64 -7.88 24.40
CA LYS A 138 1.64 -8.21 23.38
C LYS A 138 0.22 -7.93 23.88
N ARG A 139 -0.64 -7.51 22.97
CA ARG A 139 -2.09 -7.38 23.17
C ARG A 139 -2.78 -8.69 22.80
N ASP A 140 -3.93 -8.97 23.38
CA ASP A 140 -4.77 -10.11 23.01
C ASP A 140 -5.75 -9.73 21.88
N ASP A 141 -5.19 -9.24 20.76
CA ASP A 141 -5.95 -8.90 19.56
C ASP A 141 -5.15 -9.20 18.29
N MET A 142 -5.89 -9.52 17.22
CA MET A 142 -5.37 -9.62 15.85
C MET A 142 -6.40 -8.99 14.92
N PRO A 143 -6.20 -7.73 14.50
CA PRO A 143 -7.16 -7.05 13.65
C PRO A 143 -7.35 -7.78 12.30
N SER A 144 -8.57 -7.77 11.77
CA SER A 144 -8.90 -8.45 10.50
C SER A 144 -8.03 -8.00 9.33
N PHE A 145 -7.69 -6.71 9.28
CA PHE A 145 -6.83 -6.13 8.26
C PHE A 145 -5.41 -6.68 8.26
N PHE A 146 -4.93 -7.32 9.34
CA PHE A 146 -3.62 -7.96 9.29
C PHE A 146 -3.59 -9.08 8.24
N LEU A 147 -4.66 -9.86 8.16
CA LEU A 147 -4.81 -10.92 7.17
C LEU A 147 -5.27 -10.35 5.82
N ALA A 148 -6.24 -9.43 5.84
CA ALA A 148 -6.80 -8.89 4.61
C ALA A 148 -5.80 -7.99 3.86
N GLU A 149 -4.93 -7.27 4.56
CA GLU A 149 -4.10 -6.22 3.99
C GLU A 149 -2.62 -6.51 4.20
N THR A 150 -2.13 -6.53 5.45
CA THR A 150 -0.69 -6.60 5.75
C THR A 150 -0.04 -7.82 5.13
N LEU A 151 -0.60 -9.01 5.36
CA LEU A 151 -0.09 -10.25 4.76
C LEU A 151 -0.32 -10.31 3.25
N LYS A 152 -1.44 -9.77 2.75
CA LYS A 152 -1.74 -9.73 1.31
C LYS A 152 -0.73 -8.87 0.56
N TYR A 153 -0.44 -7.66 1.04
CA TYR A 153 0.55 -6.76 0.43
C TYR A 153 1.95 -7.34 0.50
N LEU A 154 2.35 -7.95 1.63
CA LEU A 154 3.63 -8.65 1.73
C LEU A 154 3.70 -9.83 0.74
N PHE A 155 2.63 -10.62 0.62
CA PHE A 155 2.55 -11.68 -0.39
C PHE A 155 2.70 -11.13 -1.82
N LEU A 156 1.97 -10.07 -2.15
CA LEU A 156 1.98 -9.47 -3.48
C LEU A 156 3.31 -8.77 -3.80
N LEU A 157 3.98 -8.19 -2.80
CA LEU A 157 5.31 -7.59 -2.93
C LEU A 157 6.34 -8.61 -3.41
N PHE A 158 6.26 -9.85 -2.93
CA PHE A 158 7.18 -10.94 -3.34
C PHE A 158 6.65 -11.80 -4.49
N SER A 159 5.39 -11.62 -4.90
CA SER A 159 4.80 -12.33 -6.02
C SER A 159 5.24 -11.79 -7.39
N SER A 160 4.94 -12.56 -8.44
CA SER A 160 4.99 -12.09 -9.82
C SER A 160 3.92 -11.03 -10.09
N ASP A 161 4.18 -10.12 -11.02
CA ASP A 161 3.25 -9.07 -11.46
C ASP A 161 1.97 -9.63 -12.09
N ALA A 162 2.02 -10.88 -12.57
CA ALA A 162 0.85 -11.58 -13.10
C ALA A 162 -0.22 -11.85 -12.02
N VAL A 163 0.15 -11.85 -10.74
CA VAL A 163 -0.78 -12.04 -9.62
C VAL A 163 -1.41 -10.70 -9.25
N LEU A 164 -2.71 -10.53 -9.49
CA LEU A 164 -3.45 -9.26 -9.33
C LEU A 164 -2.77 -8.06 -10.03
N PRO A 165 -2.69 -8.05 -11.38
CA PRO A 165 -2.04 -6.95 -12.12
C PRO A 165 -2.70 -5.59 -11.83
N LEU A 166 -1.88 -4.56 -11.58
CA LEU A 166 -2.36 -3.22 -11.21
C LEU A 166 -3.08 -2.49 -12.36
N ASP A 167 -2.89 -2.92 -13.59
CA ASP A 167 -3.59 -2.41 -14.78
C ASP A 167 -4.97 -3.07 -15.01
N ARG A 168 -5.30 -4.09 -14.22
CA ARG A 168 -6.58 -4.84 -14.30
C ARG A 168 -7.43 -4.74 -13.04
N PHE A 169 -6.82 -4.56 -11.88
CA PHE A 169 -7.49 -4.50 -10.59
C PHE A 169 -7.13 -3.22 -9.85
N VAL A 170 -8.13 -2.63 -9.19
CA VAL A 170 -7.95 -1.60 -8.16
C VAL A 170 -8.23 -2.26 -6.82
N LEU A 171 -7.40 -2.00 -5.83
CA LEU A 171 -7.65 -2.47 -4.47
C LEU A 171 -8.47 -1.41 -3.73
N SER A 172 -9.51 -1.83 -3.00
CA SER A 172 -10.19 -0.96 -2.05
C SER A 172 -9.25 -0.52 -0.94
N THR A 173 -9.68 0.42 -0.09
CA THR A 173 -8.93 0.81 1.11
C THR A 173 -8.68 -0.32 2.12
N GLU A 174 -9.40 -1.46 2.03
CA GLU A 174 -9.16 -2.68 2.82
C GLU A 174 -8.48 -3.80 1.99
N ALA A 175 -7.71 -3.42 0.97
CA ALA A 175 -6.99 -4.29 0.04
C ALA A 175 -7.85 -5.32 -0.74
N HIS A 176 -9.16 -5.16 -0.84
CA HIS A 176 -10.02 -6.05 -1.63
C HIS A 176 -9.92 -5.74 -3.13
N PRO A 177 -9.57 -6.71 -3.98
CA PRO A 177 -9.43 -6.46 -5.42
C PRO A 177 -10.79 -6.30 -6.09
N VAL A 178 -10.95 -5.18 -6.79
CA VAL A 178 -12.08 -4.87 -7.64
C VAL A 178 -11.58 -4.79 -9.09
N PRO A 179 -12.15 -5.56 -10.04
CA PRO A 179 -11.75 -5.48 -11.43
C PRO A 179 -12.10 -4.10 -12.00
N MET A 180 -11.19 -3.52 -12.78
CA MET A 180 -11.46 -2.29 -13.50
C MET A 180 -12.55 -2.52 -14.55
N MET A 181 -13.42 -1.53 -14.82
CA MET A 181 -14.53 -1.68 -15.77
C MET A 181 -14.11 -2.20 -17.15
N LYS A 182 -12.96 -1.74 -17.68
CA LYS A 182 -12.41 -2.27 -18.94
C LYS A 182 -12.07 -3.76 -18.89
N ALA A 183 -11.65 -4.24 -17.71
CA ALA A 183 -11.37 -5.66 -17.47
C ALA A 183 -12.64 -6.46 -17.15
N MET A 184 -13.73 -5.84 -16.69
CA MET A 184 -15.00 -6.53 -16.45
C MET A 184 -15.61 -7.05 -17.76
N SER A 185 -15.57 -6.24 -18.84
CA SER A 185 -16.02 -6.67 -20.17
C SER A 185 -15.27 -7.90 -20.69
N SER A 186 -13.96 -8.00 -20.45
CA SER A 186 -13.17 -9.18 -20.84
C SER A 186 -13.36 -10.38 -19.93
N LEU A 187 -13.93 -10.19 -18.73
CA LEU A 187 -14.31 -11.25 -17.79
C LEU A 187 -15.77 -11.70 -17.95
N GLY A 188 -16.50 -11.18 -18.94
CA GLY A 188 -17.90 -11.52 -19.18
C GLY A 188 -18.85 -10.97 -18.11
N VAL A 189 -18.42 -10.00 -17.31
CA VAL A 189 -19.26 -9.33 -16.31
C VAL A 189 -19.82 -8.07 -16.94
N GLU A 190 -21.07 -8.13 -17.40
CA GLU A 190 -21.79 -6.95 -17.86
C GLU A 190 -22.24 -6.11 -16.66
N TRP A 191 -21.82 -4.85 -16.62
CA TRP A 191 -22.42 -3.88 -15.70
C TRP A 191 -23.78 -3.48 -16.28
N PRO A 192 -24.92 -3.81 -15.63
CA PRO A 192 -26.22 -3.41 -16.13
C PRO A 192 -26.36 -1.90 -15.92
N CYS A 193 -25.92 -1.10 -16.90
CA CYS A 193 -26.39 0.26 -17.01
C CYS A 193 -27.92 0.18 -17.23
N PRO A 194 -28.74 0.83 -16.39
CA PRO A 194 -30.17 0.92 -16.64
C PRO A 194 -30.37 1.44 -18.06
N ALA A 195 -31.10 0.69 -18.87
CA ALA A 195 -31.49 1.15 -20.19
C ALA A 195 -32.17 2.52 -20.02
N THR A 196 -31.79 3.47 -20.87
CA THR A 196 -32.35 4.82 -20.96
C THR A 196 -33.88 4.76 -20.81
N GLY A 197 -34.41 5.20 -19.67
CA GLY A 197 -35.85 5.13 -19.41
C GLY A 197 -36.28 5.13 -17.93
N VAL A 198 -35.38 4.80 -17.00
CA VAL A 198 -35.66 4.95 -15.56
C VAL A 198 -34.87 6.16 -15.05
N HIS A 199 -35.54 7.10 -14.39
CA HIS A 199 -34.97 8.33 -13.83
C HIS A 199 -33.55 8.11 -13.28
N GLN A 200 -32.54 8.52 -14.05
CA GLN A 200 -31.17 8.58 -13.56
C GLN A 200 -31.11 9.67 -12.50
N PRO A 201 -30.64 9.37 -11.26
CA PRO A 201 -30.24 10.42 -10.35
C PRO A 201 -29.19 11.28 -11.05
N LEU A 202 -29.39 12.60 -11.06
CA LEU A 202 -28.50 13.59 -11.67
C LEU A 202 -27.03 13.28 -11.33
N GLY A 203 -26.23 12.86 -12.32
CA GLY A 203 -24.78 12.66 -12.19
C GLY A 203 -24.22 11.31 -12.61
N GLN A 204 -25.03 10.28 -12.89
CA GLN A 204 -24.53 9.00 -13.40
C GLN A 204 -24.36 9.02 -14.92
N HIS A 205 -23.24 9.57 -15.41
CA HIS A 205 -22.78 9.28 -16.77
C HIS A 205 -22.24 7.84 -16.81
N CYS A 206 -22.99 6.91 -17.41
CA CYS A 206 -22.43 5.61 -17.79
C CYS A 206 -21.28 5.86 -18.79
N PRO A 207 -20.06 5.34 -18.55
CA PRO A 207 -18.99 5.46 -19.52
C PRO A 207 -19.42 4.78 -20.81
N SER A 208 -19.46 5.53 -21.92
CA SER A 208 -19.76 4.99 -23.24
C SER A 208 -18.84 3.80 -23.50
N ARG A 209 -19.39 2.71 -24.03
CA ARG A 209 -18.62 1.56 -24.51
C ARG A 209 -17.43 2.07 -25.34
N TYR A 210 -16.23 1.95 -24.79
CA TYR A 210 -14.96 2.15 -25.51
C TYR A 210 -14.55 0.84 -26.16
#